data_AF-A0A0B8PI41-F1
#
_entry.id   AF-A0A0B8PI41-F1
#
_cell.length_a   1.000
_cell.length_b   1.000
_cell.length_c   1.000
_cell.angle_alpha   90.00
_cell.angle_beta   90.00
_cell.angle_gamma   90.00
#
_symmetry.space_group_name_H-M   'P 1'
#
loop_
_entity.id
_entity.type
_entity.pdbx_description
1 polymer ?
#
loop_
_entity_poly.entity_id
_entity_poly.type
_entity_poly.pdbx_seq_one_letter_code
_entity_poly.pdbx_strand_id
1 'polypeptide(L)'
;MSVGTPGAVKLLWDFQQQHGKLKWPRLIEPVIELAESGFEISPRLAMLIERDKARLATYPATKAYFLNPDGSAKQQGETLVNTEYAETLKLLATYGANAFYQGDIADDIVKAVTNHPIKPGNLSTQDLARYRVIERNPVCVDYLEYDVCGMAPPSSGGIAVAQILKLTEPHSLNKTGPNSATSYQVIADATRLTFADRGKYVADADFVAVPTAGLLSDRYLRERSKLITPDQRLKQATAGDPPWASPIAYAEDQSLELPSTTHFNIVDSDGNVISMTSSVENVFGSRIMVRGFLLNNQLTDFSFKHHQNGNLVANSIAPGKRPRSSMAPTIVLKDDKPYLAIGSPGGSYIIGYVAQA
;
A
#
# COMPACT_ATOMS: atom_id res chain seq x y z
N MET A 1 -5.54 2.49 18.47
CA MET A 1 -5.78 3.72 17.67
C MET A 1 -5.29 3.66 16.21
N SER A 2 -4.50 2.69 15.76
CA SER A 2 -3.94 2.67 14.39
C SER A 2 -4.70 1.83 13.36
N VAL A 3 -5.72 1.07 13.77
CA VAL A 3 -6.47 0.16 12.89
C VAL A 3 -7.45 0.98 12.05
N GLY A 4 -7.34 0.90 10.73
CA GLY A 4 -8.35 1.40 9.79
C GLY A 4 -9.32 0.30 9.36
N THR A 5 -10.47 0.67 8.81
CA THR A 5 -11.45 -0.29 8.27
C THR A 5 -10.82 -1.21 7.22
N PRO A 6 -10.77 -2.54 7.42
CA PRO A 6 -10.16 -3.45 6.46
C PRO A 6 -10.91 -3.47 5.12
N GLY A 7 -10.19 -3.22 4.02
CA GLY A 7 -10.80 -3.10 2.69
C GLY A 7 -10.65 -4.30 1.76
N ALA A 8 -9.71 -5.20 2.03
CA ALA A 8 -9.30 -6.25 1.09
C ALA A 8 -10.44 -7.23 0.75
N VAL A 9 -11.27 -7.61 1.73
CA VAL A 9 -12.39 -8.53 1.51
C VAL A 9 -13.42 -7.91 0.57
N LYS A 10 -13.79 -6.64 0.77
CA LYS A 10 -14.74 -5.96 -0.12
C LYS A 10 -14.19 -5.81 -1.53
N LEU A 11 -12.90 -5.48 -1.68
CA LEU A 11 -12.23 -5.39 -2.98
C LEU A 11 -12.30 -6.72 -3.74
N LEU A 12 -11.88 -7.83 -3.11
CA LEU A 12 -11.87 -9.14 -3.76
C LEU A 12 -13.28 -9.63 -4.10
N TRP A 13 -14.25 -9.38 -3.21
CA TRP A 13 -15.64 -9.72 -3.48
C TRP A 13 -16.23 -8.91 -4.64
N ASP A 14 -16.12 -7.58 -4.59
CA ASP A 14 -16.68 -6.70 -5.64
C ASP A 14 -16.02 -6.99 -6.99
N PHE A 15 -14.70 -7.20 -7.03
CA PHE A 15 -13.97 -7.62 -8.22
C PHE A 15 -14.48 -8.96 -8.77
N GLN A 16 -14.69 -9.96 -7.90
CA GLN A 16 -15.26 -11.23 -8.31
C GLN A 16 -16.68 -11.09 -8.88
N GLN A 17 -17.53 -10.25 -8.29
CA GLN A 17 -18.89 -10.04 -8.80
C GLN A 17 -18.89 -9.40 -10.19
N GLN A 18 -17.92 -8.53 -10.48
CA GLN A 18 -17.85 -7.78 -11.73
C GLN A 18 -17.13 -8.54 -12.85
N HIS A 19 -16.05 -9.25 -12.53
CA HIS A 19 -15.14 -9.82 -13.54
C HIS A 19 -14.96 -11.34 -13.39
N GLY A 20 -15.44 -11.94 -12.30
CA GLY A 20 -15.20 -13.34 -11.97
C GLY A 20 -16.05 -14.31 -12.79
N LYS A 21 -15.42 -15.40 -13.26
CA LYS A 21 -16.11 -16.49 -13.96
C LYS A 21 -16.46 -17.68 -13.05
N LEU A 22 -15.69 -17.88 -11.98
CA LEU A 22 -15.88 -19.01 -11.05
C LEU A 22 -16.88 -18.65 -9.94
N LYS A 23 -17.51 -19.68 -9.34
CA LYS A 23 -18.34 -19.47 -8.14
C LYS A 23 -17.46 -19.10 -6.95
N TRP A 24 -17.85 -18.07 -6.20
CA TRP A 24 -17.09 -17.57 -5.04
C TRP A 24 -16.65 -18.64 -4.03
N PRO A 25 -17.52 -19.59 -3.58
CA PRO A 25 -17.09 -20.63 -2.65
C PRO A 25 -15.93 -21.47 -3.17
N ARG A 26 -15.91 -21.77 -4.47
CA ARG A 26 -14.86 -22.59 -5.11
C ARG A 26 -13.49 -21.92 -5.08
N LEU A 27 -13.44 -20.58 -5.03
CA LEU A 27 -12.19 -19.83 -4.92
C LEU A 27 -11.61 -19.87 -3.50
N ILE A 28 -12.47 -20.02 -2.49
CA ILE A 28 -12.08 -19.97 -1.08
C ILE A 28 -11.78 -21.37 -0.52
N GLU A 29 -12.45 -22.40 -1.04
CA GLU A 29 -12.31 -23.80 -0.58
C GLU A 29 -10.85 -24.26 -0.41
N PRO A 30 -9.92 -24.05 -1.37
CA PRO A 30 -8.51 -24.45 -1.18
C PRO A 30 -7.83 -23.72 -0.02
N VAL A 31 -8.26 -22.50 0.30
CA VAL A 31 -7.71 -21.68 1.39
C VAL A 31 -8.28 -22.12 2.75
N ILE A 32 -9.54 -22.59 2.78
CA ILE A 32 -10.12 -23.23 3.97
C ILE A 32 -9.33 -24.49 4.29
N GLU A 33 -9.14 -25.38 3.30
CA GLU A 33 -8.39 -26.63 3.48
C GLU A 33 -6.96 -26.36 3.97
N LEU A 34 -6.28 -25.36 3.40
CA LEU A 34 -4.94 -24.96 3.83
C LEU A 34 -4.92 -24.41 5.27
N ALA A 35 -5.96 -23.67 5.68
CA ALA A 35 -6.05 -23.16 7.05
C ALA A 35 -6.32 -24.28 8.08
N GLU A 36 -7.09 -25.30 7.71
CA GLU A 36 -7.41 -26.46 8.55
C GLU A 36 -6.25 -27.46 8.64
N SER A 37 -5.61 -27.76 7.52
CA SER A 37 -4.48 -28.69 7.47
C SER A 37 -3.15 -28.04 7.88
N GLY A 38 -3.06 -26.72 7.73
CA GLY A 38 -1.87 -25.91 7.97
C GLY A 38 -0.89 -25.94 6.79
N PHE A 39 0.14 -25.10 6.89
CA PHE A 39 1.22 -25.01 5.91
C PHE A 39 2.58 -24.95 6.60
N GLU A 40 3.64 -25.37 5.90
CA GLU A 40 5.00 -25.28 6.41
C GLU A 40 5.48 -23.81 6.46
N ILE A 41 5.98 -23.39 7.61
CA ILE A 41 6.53 -22.05 7.80
C ILE A 41 7.76 -21.87 6.91
N SER A 42 7.69 -20.89 6.00
CA SER A 42 8.81 -20.53 5.13
C SER A 42 9.95 -19.85 5.90
N PRO A 43 11.19 -19.84 5.36
CA PRO A 43 12.32 -19.15 5.99
C PRO A 43 12.02 -17.67 6.30
N ARG A 44 11.30 -17.00 5.40
CA ARG A 44 10.91 -15.60 5.57
C ARG A 44 9.92 -15.44 6.72
N LEU A 45 8.89 -16.28 6.81
CA LEU A 45 7.91 -16.18 7.90
C LEU A 45 8.55 -16.46 9.25
N ALA A 46 9.39 -17.49 9.38
CA ALA A 46 10.12 -17.80 10.61
C ALA A 46 10.97 -16.61 11.09
N MET A 47 11.73 -16.00 10.17
CA MET A 47 12.52 -14.79 10.45
C MET A 47 11.64 -13.63 10.94
N LEU A 48 10.48 -13.42 10.34
CA LEU A 48 9.56 -12.37 10.75
C LEU A 48 8.95 -12.64 12.14
N ILE A 49 8.58 -13.89 12.45
CA ILE A 49 8.06 -14.29 13.76
C ILE A 49 9.13 -14.05 14.83
N GLU A 50 10.35 -14.54 14.64
CA GLU A 50 11.43 -14.36 15.62
C GLU A 50 11.73 -12.87 15.86
N ARG A 51 11.83 -12.08 14.78
CA ARG A 51 12.05 -10.62 14.88
C ARG A 51 10.94 -9.90 15.63
N ASP A 52 9.71 -10.41 15.56
CA ASP A 52 8.53 -9.78 16.18
C ASP A 52 8.07 -10.44 17.49
N LYS A 53 8.79 -11.47 17.95
CA LYS A 53 8.42 -12.35 19.06
C LYS A 53 7.93 -11.61 20.30
N ALA A 54 8.66 -10.58 20.74
CA ALA A 54 8.28 -9.81 21.93
C ALA A 54 6.92 -9.09 21.78
N ARG A 55 6.63 -8.56 20.58
CA ARG A 55 5.34 -7.90 20.28
C ARG A 55 4.22 -8.92 20.11
N LEU A 56 4.49 -10.04 19.43
CA LEU A 56 3.53 -11.14 19.29
C LEU A 56 3.18 -11.79 20.64
N ALA A 57 4.12 -11.84 21.58
CA ALA A 57 3.88 -12.34 22.93
C ALA A 57 2.96 -11.45 23.78
N THR A 58 2.73 -10.19 23.35
CA THR A 58 1.92 -9.22 24.10
C THR A 58 0.43 -9.54 24.06
N TYR A 59 -0.06 -10.19 22.99
CA TYR A 59 -1.47 -10.52 22.84
C TYR A 59 -1.71 -12.03 22.87
N PRO A 60 -2.70 -12.54 23.63
CA PRO A 60 -2.94 -13.97 23.77
C PRO A 60 -3.12 -14.70 22.43
N ALA A 61 -3.90 -14.13 21.50
CA ALA A 61 -4.18 -14.75 20.20
C ALA A 61 -2.91 -14.90 19.34
N THR A 62 -2.11 -13.83 19.19
CA THR A 62 -0.86 -13.91 18.43
C THR A 62 0.19 -14.77 19.11
N LYS A 63 0.24 -14.76 20.45
CA LYS A 63 1.12 -15.64 21.23
C LYS A 63 0.79 -17.10 20.96
N ALA A 64 -0.49 -17.47 21.06
CA ALA A 64 -0.95 -18.84 20.84
C ALA A 64 -0.70 -19.32 19.41
N TYR A 65 -0.83 -18.43 18.42
CA TYR A 65 -0.68 -18.78 17.01
C TYR A 65 0.78 -18.84 16.54
N PHE A 66 1.61 -17.86 16.92
CA PHE A 66 2.97 -17.73 16.38
C PHE A 66 4.09 -18.23 17.28
N LEU A 67 3.83 -18.46 18.58
CA LEU A 67 4.83 -18.91 19.54
C LEU A 67 4.50 -20.32 20.06
N ASN A 68 5.53 -21.05 20.44
CA ASN A 68 5.40 -22.33 21.11
C ASN A 68 5.01 -22.14 22.59
N PRO A 69 4.52 -23.18 23.28
CA PRO A 69 4.11 -23.09 24.69
C PRO A 69 5.21 -22.60 25.64
N ASP A 70 6.46 -22.91 25.34
CA ASP A 70 7.65 -22.44 26.06
C ASP A 70 7.99 -20.95 25.80
N GLY A 71 7.24 -20.31 24.90
CA GLY A 71 7.43 -18.94 24.47
C GLY A 71 8.48 -18.77 23.37
N SER A 72 9.08 -19.83 22.82
CA SER A 72 9.95 -19.74 21.64
C SER A 72 9.15 -19.39 20.37
N ALA A 73 9.78 -18.73 19.39
CA ALA A 73 9.13 -18.50 18.10
C ALA A 73 9.02 -19.81 17.32
N LYS A 74 7.92 -19.99 16.59
CA LYS A 74 7.83 -21.07 15.60
C LYS A 74 8.85 -20.89 14.49
N GLN A 75 9.52 -21.98 14.14
CA GLN A 75 10.65 -22.03 13.23
C GLN A 75 10.24 -22.47 11.83
N GLN A 76 11.17 -22.33 10.87
CA GLN A 76 11.00 -22.82 9.51
C GLN A 76 10.72 -24.33 9.50
N GLY A 77 9.80 -24.77 8.64
CA GLY A 77 9.44 -26.18 8.46
C GLY A 77 8.42 -26.70 9.48
N GLU A 78 8.13 -25.97 10.56
CA GLU A 78 6.99 -26.29 11.42
C GLU A 78 5.66 -26.06 10.66
N THR A 79 4.66 -26.90 10.90
CA THR A 79 3.32 -26.72 10.37
C THR A 79 2.54 -25.68 11.18
N LEU A 80 2.02 -24.66 10.51
CA LEU A 80 1.20 -23.61 11.10
C LEU A 80 -0.28 -23.80 10.72
N VAL A 81 -1.11 -24.21 11.69
CA VAL A 81 -2.54 -24.50 11.53
C VAL A 81 -3.39 -23.36 12.08
N ASN A 82 -4.43 -22.91 11.35
CA ASN A 82 -5.28 -21.76 11.70
C ASN A 82 -6.78 -22.07 11.54
N THR A 83 -7.31 -22.93 12.42
CA THR A 83 -8.72 -23.34 12.38
C THR A 83 -9.69 -22.18 12.59
N GLU A 84 -9.36 -21.17 13.41
CA GLU A 84 -10.20 -19.98 13.55
C GLU A 84 -10.34 -19.21 12.22
N TYR A 85 -9.25 -19.12 11.44
CA TYR A 85 -9.31 -18.48 10.13
C TYR A 85 -10.10 -19.31 9.12
N ALA A 86 -10.01 -20.65 9.19
CA ALA A 86 -10.86 -21.52 8.39
C ALA A 86 -12.35 -21.25 8.63
N GLU A 87 -12.78 -21.08 9.88
CA GLU A 87 -14.17 -20.72 10.21
C GLU A 87 -14.57 -19.34 9.66
N THR A 88 -13.67 -18.36 9.75
CA THR A 88 -13.87 -17.05 9.09
C THR A 88 -14.07 -17.21 7.58
N LEU A 89 -13.21 -18.00 6.92
CA LEU A 89 -13.28 -18.24 5.48
C LEU A 89 -14.56 -18.99 5.07
N LYS A 90 -15.04 -19.94 5.87
CA LYS A 90 -16.33 -20.64 5.64
C LYS A 90 -17.51 -19.67 5.68
N LEU A 91 -17.52 -18.72 6.61
CA LEU A 91 -18.53 -17.66 6.66
C LEU A 91 -18.46 -16.77 5.41
N LEU A 92 -17.25 -16.39 4.97
CA LEU A 92 -17.07 -15.62 3.73
C LEU A 92 -17.50 -16.39 2.48
N ALA A 93 -17.22 -17.70 2.41
CA ALA A 93 -17.63 -18.54 1.30
C ALA A 93 -19.16 -18.62 1.21
N THR A 94 -19.84 -18.69 2.36
CA THR A 94 -21.30 -18.86 2.44
C THR A 94 -22.05 -17.55 2.23
N TYR A 95 -21.63 -16.47 2.90
CA TYR A 95 -22.38 -15.21 2.96
C TYR A 95 -21.72 -14.05 2.20
N GLY A 96 -20.62 -14.31 1.51
CA GLY A 96 -19.85 -13.30 0.77
C GLY A 96 -19.23 -12.26 1.69
N ALA A 97 -18.93 -11.07 1.14
CA ALA A 97 -18.34 -9.99 1.92
C ALA A 97 -19.20 -9.54 3.11
N ASN A 98 -20.53 -9.68 3.04
CA ASN A 98 -21.43 -9.25 4.12
C ASN A 98 -21.10 -9.91 5.46
N ALA A 99 -20.61 -11.17 5.44
CA ALA A 99 -20.17 -11.86 6.65
C ALA A 99 -19.07 -11.08 7.41
N PHE A 100 -18.21 -10.35 6.70
CA PHE A 100 -17.11 -9.57 7.28
C PHE A 100 -17.55 -8.20 7.78
N TYR A 101 -18.43 -7.54 7.04
CA TYR A 101 -18.80 -6.13 7.27
C TYR A 101 -20.07 -5.97 8.12
N GLN A 102 -20.74 -7.07 8.46
CA GLN A 102 -21.96 -7.12 9.26
C GLN A 102 -21.96 -8.37 10.17
N GLY A 103 -22.62 -8.31 11.33
CA GLY A 103 -22.74 -9.44 12.26
C GLY A 103 -21.46 -9.73 13.05
N ASP A 104 -21.29 -10.99 13.45
CA ASP A 104 -20.32 -11.39 14.48
C ASP A 104 -18.85 -11.05 14.15
N ILE A 105 -18.41 -11.19 12.90
CA ILE A 105 -17.04 -10.83 12.52
C ILE A 105 -16.83 -9.32 12.71
N ALA A 106 -17.76 -8.50 12.24
CA ALA A 106 -17.71 -7.05 12.40
C ALA A 106 -17.71 -6.65 13.88
N ASP A 107 -18.58 -7.27 14.69
CA ASP A 107 -18.66 -7.02 16.13
C ASP A 107 -17.35 -7.37 16.84
N ASP A 108 -16.73 -8.50 16.49
CA ASP A 108 -15.49 -8.94 17.13
C ASP A 108 -14.27 -8.10 16.72
N ILE A 109 -14.23 -7.63 15.47
CA ILE A 109 -13.24 -6.62 15.04
C ILE A 109 -13.37 -5.36 15.90
N VAL A 110 -14.60 -4.83 16.02
CA VAL A 110 -14.86 -3.60 16.77
C VAL A 110 -14.50 -3.79 18.24
N LYS A 111 -14.97 -4.86 18.89
CA LYS A 111 -14.63 -5.17 20.29
C LYS A 111 -13.11 -5.26 20.49
N ALA A 112 -12.38 -5.94 19.61
CA ALA A 112 -10.94 -6.07 19.74
C ALA A 112 -10.21 -4.72 19.64
N VAL A 113 -10.70 -3.81 18.78
CA VAL A 113 -10.13 -2.47 18.62
C VAL A 113 -10.51 -1.54 19.77
N THR A 114 -11.77 -1.50 20.19
CA THR A 114 -12.28 -0.58 21.21
C THR A 114 -11.88 -1.00 22.62
N ASN A 115 -11.74 -2.29 22.89
CA ASN A 115 -11.38 -2.80 24.21
C ASN A 115 -9.87 -2.99 24.38
N HIS A 116 -9.05 -2.51 23.44
CA HIS A 116 -7.61 -2.62 23.53
C HIS A 116 -7.10 -1.95 24.83
N PRO A 117 -6.33 -2.63 25.68
CA PRO A 117 -6.08 -2.20 27.07
C PRO A 117 -5.29 -0.90 27.20
N ILE A 118 -4.38 -0.62 26.26
CA ILE A 118 -3.46 0.55 26.34
C ILE A 118 -3.87 1.69 25.40
N LYS A 119 -4.46 1.38 24.24
CA LYS A 119 -4.71 2.32 23.14
C LYS A 119 -6.03 2.01 22.43
N PRO A 120 -7.18 2.09 23.13
CA PRO A 120 -8.49 1.81 22.54
C PRO A 120 -8.69 2.66 21.28
N GLY A 121 -9.17 2.05 20.20
CA GLY A 121 -9.53 2.74 18.97
C GLY A 121 -11.01 3.13 18.94
N ASN A 122 -11.40 3.88 17.91
CA ASN A 122 -12.77 4.40 17.74
C ASN A 122 -13.50 3.75 16.54
N LEU A 123 -13.01 2.61 16.05
CA LEU A 123 -13.66 1.89 14.96
C LEU A 123 -15.04 1.40 15.42
N SER A 124 -16.06 1.62 14.60
CA SER A 124 -17.44 1.19 14.87
C SER A 124 -17.95 0.21 13.82
N THR A 125 -19.02 -0.52 14.14
CA THR A 125 -19.70 -1.39 13.18
C THR A 125 -20.29 -0.59 12.02
N GLN A 126 -20.64 0.69 12.25
CA GLN A 126 -21.09 1.59 11.22
C GLN A 126 -19.97 1.97 10.23
N ASP A 127 -18.72 2.07 10.68
CA ASP A 127 -17.57 2.28 9.80
C ASP A 127 -17.32 1.07 8.89
N LEU A 128 -17.51 -0.14 9.41
CA LEU A 128 -17.45 -1.38 8.61
C LEU A 128 -18.62 -1.44 7.61
N ALA A 129 -19.85 -1.25 8.08
CA ALA A 129 -21.05 -1.36 7.25
C ALA A 129 -21.12 -0.32 6.12
N ARG A 130 -20.53 0.87 6.31
CA ARG A 130 -20.48 1.93 5.30
C ARG A 130 -19.29 1.81 4.34
N TYR A 131 -18.37 0.88 4.56
CA TYR A 131 -17.19 0.75 3.73
C TYR A 131 -17.57 0.39 2.29
N ARG A 132 -16.95 1.10 1.33
CA ARG A 132 -17.07 0.82 -0.10
C ARG A 132 -15.73 0.96 -0.78
N VAL A 133 -15.50 0.13 -1.78
CA VAL A 133 -14.37 0.26 -2.70
C VAL A 133 -14.66 1.46 -3.61
N ILE A 134 -13.62 2.23 -3.92
CA ILE A 134 -13.71 3.36 -4.85
C ILE A 134 -12.82 3.03 -6.04
N GLU A 135 -13.44 2.90 -7.20
CA GLU A 135 -12.74 2.79 -8.48
C GLU A 135 -12.23 4.17 -8.91
N ARG A 136 -11.03 4.22 -9.47
CA ARG A 136 -10.37 5.46 -9.90
C ARG A 136 -9.69 5.27 -11.23
N ASN A 137 -9.77 6.29 -12.08
CA ASN A 137 -8.93 6.36 -13.28
C ASN A 137 -7.45 6.34 -12.87
N PRO A 138 -6.60 5.59 -13.57
CA PRO A 138 -5.17 5.56 -13.30
C PRO A 138 -4.52 6.91 -13.61
N VAL A 139 -3.36 7.12 -13.01
CA VAL A 139 -2.44 8.19 -13.39
C VAL A 139 -1.50 7.63 -14.44
N CYS A 140 -1.56 8.17 -15.66
CA CYS A 140 -0.73 7.74 -16.78
C CYS A 140 0.15 8.89 -17.28
N VAL A 141 1.37 8.56 -17.71
CA VAL A 141 2.26 9.46 -18.44
C VAL A 141 2.90 8.73 -19.61
N ASP A 142 3.19 9.46 -20.68
CA ASP A 142 4.07 8.98 -21.74
C ASP A 142 5.51 8.90 -21.19
N TYR A 143 6.19 7.79 -21.45
CA TYR A 143 7.61 7.64 -21.16
C TYR A 143 8.26 6.91 -22.32
N LEU A 144 9.07 7.64 -23.10
CA LEU A 144 9.60 7.17 -24.38
C LEU A 144 8.47 6.73 -25.32
N GLU A 145 8.38 5.45 -25.67
CA GLU A 145 7.35 4.86 -26.54
C GLU A 145 6.21 4.16 -25.75
N TYR A 146 6.17 4.32 -24.43
CA TYR A 146 5.26 3.60 -23.54
C TYR A 146 4.30 4.54 -22.80
N ASP A 147 3.12 4.06 -22.45
CA ASP A 147 2.25 4.69 -21.46
C ASP A 147 2.41 3.98 -20.11
N VAL A 148 2.91 4.69 -19.10
CA VAL A 148 3.12 4.14 -17.76
C VAL A 148 1.97 4.56 -16.87
N CYS A 149 1.12 3.61 -16.51
CA CYS A 149 -0.10 3.84 -15.72
C CYS A 149 0.00 3.23 -14.33
N GLY A 150 -0.27 4.03 -13.30
CA GLY A 150 -0.26 3.61 -11.90
C GLY A 150 -1.45 4.11 -11.09
N MET A 151 -1.49 3.73 -9.82
CA MET A 151 -2.57 4.13 -8.90
C MET A 151 -2.66 5.65 -8.70
N ALA A 152 -3.89 6.16 -8.77
CA ALA A 152 -4.25 7.52 -8.38
C ALA A 152 -4.22 7.72 -6.85
N PRO A 153 -4.25 8.98 -6.36
CA PRO A 153 -4.49 9.27 -4.95
C PRO A 153 -5.71 8.51 -4.40
N PRO A 154 -5.67 7.95 -3.17
CA PRO A 154 -4.76 8.31 -2.07
C PRO A 154 -3.37 7.66 -2.13
N SER A 155 -3.09 6.77 -3.08
CA SER A 155 -1.71 6.34 -3.28
C SER A 155 -0.89 7.47 -3.91
N SER A 156 0.35 7.64 -3.45
CA SER A 156 1.34 8.44 -4.16
C SER A 156 2.08 7.68 -5.25
N GLY A 157 1.90 6.36 -5.35
CA GLY A 157 2.68 5.48 -6.19
C GLY A 157 2.71 5.90 -7.65
N GLY A 158 1.54 6.05 -8.29
CA GLY A 158 1.46 6.40 -9.71
C GLY A 158 2.06 7.77 -10.02
N ILE A 159 1.74 8.79 -9.22
CA ILE A 159 2.30 10.15 -9.38
C ILE A 159 3.82 10.11 -9.22
N ALA A 160 4.32 9.46 -8.17
CA ALA A 160 5.75 9.48 -7.86
C ALA A 160 6.59 8.69 -8.86
N VAL A 161 6.11 7.51 -9.31
CA VAL A 161 6.79 6.75 -10.38
C VAL A 161 6.82 7.58 -11.67
N ALA A 162 5.69 8.17 -12.07
CA ALA A 162 5.61 9.03 -13.23
C ALA A 162 6.58 10.23 -13.14
N GLN A 163 6.61 10.93 -12.00
CA GLN A 163 7.55 12.04 -11.78
C GLN A 163 9.00 11.57 -11.91
N ILE A 164 9.40 10.47 -11.27
CA ILE A 164 10.79 9.98 -11.35
C ILE A 164 11.17 9.69 -12.80
N LEU A 165 10.33 8.96 -13.55
CA LEU A 165 10.60 8.64 -14.95
C LEU A 165 10.77 9.89 -15.81
N LYS A 166 9.85 10.87 -15.71
CA LYS A 166 9.93 12.10 -16.50
C LYS A 166 11.09 13.01 -16.08
N LEU A 167 11.49 13.00 -14.81
CA LEU A 167 12.64 13.77 -14.34
C LEU A 167 13.97 13.19 -14.82
N THR A 168 14.06 11.86 -14.99
CA THR A 168 15.28 11.20 -15.48
C THR A 168 15.37 11.17 -17.02
N GLU A 169 14.24 11.25 -17.72
CA GLU A 169 14.14 11.17 -19.19
C GLU A 169 15.16 12.06 -19.95
N PRO A 170 15.37 13.35 -19.62
CA PRO A 170 16.29 14.22 -20.36
C PRO A 170 17.77 13.82 -20.21
N HIS A 171 18.11 13.01 -19.20
CA HIS A 171 19.49 12.63 -18.89
C HIS A 171 19.99 11.41 -19.67
N SER A 172 19.16 10.82 -20.55
CA SER A 172 19.55 9.72 -21.45
C SER A 172 20.26 8.57 -20.73
N LEU A 173 19.65 8.02 -19.67
CA LEU A 173 20.25 6.97 -18.84
C LEU A 173 20.58 5.68 -19.61
N ASN A 174 19.96 5.48 -20.77
CA ASN A 174 20.31 4.40 -21.69
C ASN A 174 21.78 4.47 -22.19
N LYS A 175 22.38 5.67 -22.23
CA LYS A 175 23.78 5.87 -22.63
C LYS A 175 24.76 5.63 -21.48
N THR A 176 24.38 6.00 -20.25
CA THR A 176 25.23 5.79 -19.06
C THR A 176 25.14 4.36 -18.54
N GLY A 177 24.02 3.68 -18.75
CA GLY A 177 23.81 2.27 -18.43
C GLY A 177 23.40 2.03 -16.97
N PRO A 178 22.83 0.85 -16.67
CA PRO A 178 22.17 0.57 -15.39
C PRO A 178 23.13 0.49 -14.19
N ASN A 179 24.41 0.20 -14.43
CA ASN A 179 25.42 0.02 -13.36
C ASN A 179 26.29 1.27 -13.13
N SER A 180 25.97 2.40 -13.77
CA SER A 180 26.75 3.64 -13.64
C SER A 180 26.39 4.40 -12.38
N ALA A 181 27.42 4.93 -11.70
CA ALA A 181 27.26 5.84 -10.57
C ALA A 181 26.46 7.09 -10.97
N THR A 182 26.63 7.59 -12.20
CA THR A 182 25.86 8.71 -12.75
C THR A 182 24.37 8.36 -12.84
N SER A 183 24.04 7.16 -13.34
CA SER A 183 22.63 6.71 -13.43
C SER A 183 21.99 6.63 -12.05
N TYR A 184 22.69 6.03 -11.08
CA TYR A 184 22.20 5.96 -9.71
C TYR A 184 22.04 7.35 -9.07
N GLN A 185 22.97 8.27 -9.31
CA GLN A 185 22.87 9.64 -8.80
C GLN A 185 21.66 10.37 -9.39
N VAL A 186 21.45 10.30 -10.71
CA VAL A 186 20.31 10.94 -11.38
C VAL A 186 18.98 10.38 -10.86
N ILE A 187 18.84 9.05 -10.75
CA ILE A 187 17.64 8.40 -10.20
C ILE A 187 17.44 8.82 -8.73
N ALA A 188 18.50 8.86 -7.93
CA ALA A 188 18.42 9.26 -6.52
C ALA A 188 17.96 10.71 -6.36
N ASP A 189 18.49 11.65 -7.16
CA ASP A 189 18.12 13.06 -7.07
C ASP A 189 16.70 13.31 -7.62
N ALA A 190 16.30 12.63 -8.71
CA ALA A 190 14.91 12.63 -9.18
C ALA A 190 13.94 12.09 -8.12
N THR A 191 14.31 11.00 -7.45
CA THR A 191 13.54 10.42 -6.34
C THR A 191 13.42 11.41 -5.18
N ARG A 192 14.51 12.09 -4.79
CA ARG A 192 14.48 13.07 -3.69
C ARG A 192 13.57 14.27 -4.00
N LEU A 193 13.62 14.80 -5.22
CA LEU A 193 12.73 15.88 -5.67
C LEU A 193 11.27 15.44 -5.68
N THR A 194 10.99 14.23 -6.16
CA THR A 194 9.67 13.62 -6.18
C THR A 194 9.13 13.41 -4.76
N PHE A 195 9.95 12.90 -3.84
CA PHE A 195 9.53 12.69 -2.44
C PHE A 195 9.22 14.00 -1.72
N ALA A 196 9.91 15.10 -2.08
CA ALA A 196 9.58 16.42 -1.56
C ALA A 196 8.19 16.88 -2.04
N ASP A 197 7.86 16.70 -3.33
CA ASP A 197 6.53 16.99 -3.87
C ASP A 197 5.45 16.09 -3.24
N ARG A 198 5.70 14.78 -3.17
CA ARG A 198 4.85 13.78 -2.50
C ARG A 198 4.54 14.19 -1.07
N GLY A 199 5.56 14.59 -0.32
CA GLY A 199 5.48 14.95 1.09
C GLY A 199 4.61 16.19 1.34
N LYS A 200 4.54 17.10 0.37
CA LYS A 200 3.76 18.34 0.49
C LYS A 200 2.35 18.25 -0.07
N TYR A 201 2.15 17.56 -1.20
CA TYR A 201 0.94 17.70 -2.00
C TYR A 201 0.02 16.48 -2.04
N VAL A 202 0.57 15.27 -1.93
CA VAL A 202 -0.21 14.06 -2.20
C VAL A 202 -0.87 13.55 -0.92
N ALA A 203 -2.18 13.33 -0.97
CA ALA A 203 -2.98 12.69 0.09
C ALA A 203 -4.30 12.18 -0.51
N ASP A 204 -5.33 11.96 0.31
CA ASP A 204 -6.65 11.54 -0.17
C ASP A 204 -7.35 12.64 -0.99
N ALA A 205 -7.51 12.40 -2.30
CA ALA A 205 -8.13 13.33 -3.24
C ALA A 205 -9.63 13.59 -2.98
N ASP A 206 -10.31 12.76 -2.17
CA ASP A 206 -11.70 13.03 -1.79
C ASP A 206 -11.79 14.06 -0.64
N PHE A 207 -10.65 14.43 -0.04
CA PHE A 207 -10.56 15.38 1.09
C PHE A 207 -9.68 16.59 0.80
N VAL A 208 -8.69 16.45 -0.08
CA VAL A 208 -7.79 17.55 -0.48
C VAL A 208 -7.66 17.62 -1.99
N ALA A 209 -7.53 18.83 -2.53
CA ALA A 209 -7.25 19.00 -3.95
C ALA A 209 -5.78 18.65 -4.23
N VAL A 210 -5.51 17.43 -4.69
CA VAL A 210 -4.16 17.03 -5.10
C VAL A 210 -3.86 17.64 -6.48
N PRO A 211 -2.77 18.42 -6.67
CA PRO A 211 -2.43 19.05 -7.95
C PRO A 211 -1.82 18.05 -8.95
N THR A 212 -2.45 16.89 -9.18
CA THR A 212 -1.92 15.80 -10.02
C THR A 212 -1.55 16.27 -11.43
N ALA A 213 -2.43 17.01 -12.10
CA ALA A 213 -2.15 17.54 -13.44
C ALA A 213 -0.98 18.54 -13.46
N GLY A 214 -0.81 19.33 -12.39
CA GLY A 214 0.31 20.25 -12.24
C GLY A 214 1.63 19.53 -12.00
N LEU A 215 1.63 18.58 -11.05
CA LEU A 215 2.77 17.75 -10.67
C LEU A 215 3.32 16.92 -11.83
N LEU A 216 2.46 16.57 -12.79
CA LEU A 216 2.79 15.79 -13.97
C LEU A 216 2.79 16.60 -15.25
N SER A 217 2.67 17.94 -15.16
CA SER A 217 2.75 18.77 -16.36
C SER A 217 4.17 18.77 -16.90
N ASP A 218 4.27 18.57 -18.21
CA ASP A 218 5.47 18.68 -19.03
C ASP A 218 6.37 19.86 -18.68
N ARG A 219 5.77 21.05 -18.54
CA ARG A 219 6.49 22.27 -18.19
C ARG A 219 7.09 22.17 -16.79
N TYR A 220 6.32 21.73 -15.80
CA TYR A 220 6.78 21.60 -14.42
C TYR A 220 7.92 20.58 -14.33
N LEU A 221 7.75 19.41 -14.92
CA LEU A 221 8.73 18.33 -14.90
C LEU A 221 10.05 18.73 -15.57
N ARG A 222 9.99 19.44 -16.71
CA ARG A 222 11.20 19.97 -17.36
C ARG A 222 11.93 20.98 -16.48
N GLU A 223 11.24 21.91 -15.83
CA GLU A 223 11.88 22.86 -14.90
C GLU A 223 12.49 22.16 -13.68
N ARG A 224 11.80 21.14 -13.15
CA ARG A 224 12.30 20.34 -12.03
C ARG A 224 13.52 19.50 -12.42
N SER A 225 13.54 18.91 -13.60
CA SER A 225 14.66 18.09 -14.12
C SER A 225 15.95 18.91 -14.25
N LYS A 226 15.88 20.21 -14.59
CA LYS A 226 17.05 21.11 -14.61
C LYS A 226 17.79 21.24 -13.28
N LEU A 227 17.17 20.87 -12.16
CA LEU A 227 17.83 20.86 -10.85
C LEU A 227 18.81 19.68 -10.69
N ILE A 228 18.73 18.69 -11.58
CA ILE A 228 19.58 17.50 -11.58
C ILE A 228 20.74 17.75 -12.54
N THR A 229 21.96 17.75 -12.01
CA THR A 229 23.17 17.81 -12.81
C THR A 229 23.87 16.45 -12.73
N PRO A 230 24.07 15.73 -13.85
CA PRO A 230 24.82 14.49 -13.85
C PRO A 230 26.20 14.65 -13.19
N ASP A 231 26.61 13.66 -12.41
CA ASP A 231 27.88 13.62 -11.67
C ASP A 231 27.99 14.65 -10.52
N GLN A 232 26.91 15.37 -10.22
CA GLN A 232 26.84 16.31 -9.11
C GLN A 232 25.59 16.07 -8.25
N ARG A 233 25.81 15.56 -7.03
CA ARG A 233 24.73 15.36 -6.06
C ARG A 233 23.96 16.66 -5.79
N LEU A 234 22.64 16.58 -5.88
CA LEU A 234 21.72 17.64 -5.45
C LEU A 234 21.90 17.93 -3.95
N LYS A 235 22.26 19.17 -3.61
CA LYS A 235 22.49 19.56 -2.21
C LYS A 235 21.22 19.50 -1.37
N GLN A 236 20.12 20.05 -1.89
CA GLN A 236 18.84 20.10 -1.22
C GLN A 236 17.71 19.78 -2.19
N ALA A 237 16.77 18.94 -1.75
CA ALA A 237 15.55 18.64 -2.49
C ALA A 237 14.38 19.26 -1.75
N THR A 238 13.77 20.30 -2.32
CA THR A 238 12.55 20.92 -1.82
C THR A 238 11.40 20.65 -2.77
N ALA A 239 10.17 20.69 -2.25
CA ALA A 239 8.97 20.62 -3.07
C ALA A 239 8.94 21.81 -4.04
N GLY A 240 8.60 21.56 -5.30
CA GLY A 240 8.37 22.63 -6.27
C GLY A 240 7.00 23.27 -6.08
N ASP A 241 6.64 24.17 -6.99
CA ASP A 241 5.34 24.85 -7.04
C ASP A 241 4.62 24.46 -8.34
N PRO A 242 3.89 23.34 -8.36
CA PRO A 242 3.22 22.87 -9.57
C PRO A 242 2.08 23.81 -9.96
N PRO A 243 1.79 23.99 -11.27
CA PRO A 243 0.62 24.72 -11.72
C PRO A 243 -0.65 24.17 -11.06
N TRP A 244 -1.41 25.03 -10.38
CA TRP A 244 -2.54 24.58 -9.58
C TRP A 244 -3.70 25.57 -9.66
N ALA A 245 -4.89 25.05 -9.99
CA ALA A 245 -6.09 25.86 -10.12
C ALA A 245 -6.56 26.50 -8.79
N SER A 246 -6.21 25.91 -7.65
CA SER A 246 -6.59 26.40 -6.32
C SER A 246 -5.45 26.19 -5.32
N PRO A 247 -4.41 27.03 -5.35
CA PRO A 247 -3.22 26.84 -4.53
C PRO A 247 -3.51 26.95 -3.03
N ILE A 248 -3.14 25.90 -2.29
CA ILE A 248 -3.17 25.85 -0.82
C ILE A 248 -1.73 25.69 -0.32
N ALA A 249 -1.34 26.52 0.65
CA ALA A 249 -0.05 26.40 1.30
C ALA A 249 -0.08 25.19 2.26
N TYR A 250 0.27 24.00 1.75
CA TYR A 250 0.47 22.82 2.59
C TYR A 250 1.88 22.79 3.21
N ALA A 251 1.94 22.26 4.43
CA ALA A 251 3.18 21.86 5.08
C ALA A 251 3.60 20.44 4.70
N GLU A 252 4.85 20.10 5.00
CA GLU A 252 5.40 18.77 4.79
C GLU A 252 4.77 17.73 5.73
N ASP A 253 4.57 16.53 5.19
CA ASP A 253 4.09 15.40 5.95
C ASP A 253 5.13 14.86 6.95
N GLN A 254 4.63 14.32 8.06
CA GLN A 254 5.39 13.72 9.14
C GLN A 254 4.71 12.40 9.54
N SER A 255 4.64 11.46 8.59
CA SER A 255 4.14 10.10 8.81
C SER A 255 5.28 9.13 9.13
N LEU A 256 4.96 7.98 9.71
CA LEU A 256 5.89 6.85 9.72
C LEU A 256 5.81 6.12 8.38
N GLU A 257 6.92 5.56 7.91
CA GLU A 257 6.96 4.69 6.73
C GLU A 257 7.54 3.35 7.18
N LEU A 258 6.71 2.30 7.24
CA LEU A 258 7.13 0.99 7.72
C LEU A 258 7.14 -0.03 6.56
N PRO A 259 8.18 -0.88 6.46
CA PRO A 259 8.30 -1.82 5.35
C PRO A 259 7.47 -3.09 5.60
N SER A 260 6.29 -3.18 4.99
CA SER A 260 5.59 -4.44 4.76
C SER A 260 4.54 -4.30 3.68
N THR A 261 4.51 -5.24 2.74
CA THR A 261 3.53 -5.33 1.65
C THR A 261 3.71 -6.70 1.01
N THR A 262 2.71 -7.17 0.28
CA THR A 262 2.86 -8.21 -0.75
C THR A 262 2.42 -7.65 -2.11
N HIS A 263 3.03 -8.15 -3.17
CA HIS A 263 2.68 -7.79 -4.54
C HIS A 263 2.67 -9.04 -5.41
N PHE A 264 1.73 -9.12 -6.33
CA PHE A 264 1.71 -10.15 -7.36
C PHE A 264 1.08 -9.61 -8.65
N ASN A 265 1.46 -10.22 -9.76
CA ASN A 265 0.87 -9.99 -11.08
C ASN A 265 0.26 -11.29 -11.61
N ILE A 266 -0.87 -11.19 -12.31
CA ILE A 266 -1.50 -12.31 -13.01
C ILE A 266 -1.77 -11.88 -14.45
N VAL A 267 -1.47 -12.77 -15.39
CA VAL A 267 -1.85 -12.65 -16.80
C VAL A 267 -2.56 -13.95 -17.19
N ASP A 268 -3.73 -13.85 -17.82
CA ASP A 268 -4.47 -15.02 -18.29
C ASP A 268 -4.43 -15.17 -19.82
N SER A 269 -5.04 -16.26 -20.33
CA SER A 269 -5.08 -16.57 -21.76
C SER A 269 -5.95 -15.63 -22.58
N ASP A 270 -6.86 -14.88 -21.93
CA ASP A 270 -7.75 -13.93 -22.60
C ASP A 270 -7.09 -12.54 -22.72
N GLY A 271 -5.87 -12.39 -22.20
CA GLY A 271 -5.11 -11.14 -22.20
C GLY A 271 -5.45 -10.21 -21.04
N ASN A 272 -6.18 -10.68 -20.02
CA ASN A 272 -6.43 -9.88 -18.83
C ASN A 272 -5.14 -9.79 -17.99
N VAL A 273 -4.88 -8.61 -17.44
CA VAL A 273 -3.71 -8.33 -16.61
C VAL A 273 -4.16 -7.74 -15.28
N ILE A 274 -3.71 -8.35 -14.18
CA ILE A 274 -3.90 -7.83 -12.82
C ILE A 274 -2.52 -7.51 -12.26
N SER A 275 -2.36 -6.30 -11.74
CA SER A 275 -1.25 -5.90 -10.90
C SER A 275 -1.77 -5.50 -9.53
N MET A 276 -1.55 -6.34 -8.51
CA MET A 276 -2.16 -6.16 -7.20
C MET A 276 -1.10 -6.02 -6.10
N THR A 277 -1.20 -4.92 -5.37
CA THR A 277 -0.41 -4.66 -4.17
C THR A 277 -1.34 -4.61 -2.96
N SER A 278 -1.03 -5.39 -1.92
CA SER A 278 -1.85 -5.48 -0.70
C SER A 278 -0.98 -5.41 0.55
N SER A 279 -1.48 -4.79 1.62
CA SER A 279 -0.73 -4.61 2.86
C SER A 279 -1.63 -4.51 4.09
N VAL A 280 -1.03 -4.78 5.25
CA VAL A 280 -1.52 -4.46 6.60
C VAL A 280 -0.71 -3.33 7.26
N GLU A 281 0.04 -2.57 6.45
CA GLU A 281 1.06 -1.57 6.76
C GLU A 281 2.38 -2.19 7.26
N ASN A 282 2.43 -2.66 8.51
CA ASN A 282 3.65 -3.22 9.08
C ASN A 282 3.56 -4.74 9.03
N VAL A 283 4.70 -5.42 9.15
CA VAL A 283 4.72 -6.87 9.37
C VAL A 283 3.82 -7.19 10.54
N PHE A 284 2.84 -8.07 10.39
CA PHE A 284 1.80 -8.38 11.37
C PHE A 284 0.86 -7.23 11.80
N GLY A 285 0.86 -6.11 11.08
CA GLY A 285 -0.08 -5.01 11.27
C GLY A 285 -0.07 -4.42 12.69
N SER A 286 -1.24 -4.33 13.30
CA SER A 286 -1.40 -3.91 14.70
C SER A 286 -1.02 -4.98 15.73
N ARG A 287 -0.79 -6.24 15.29
CA ARG A 287 -0.69 -7.45 16.12
C ARG A 287 -1.98 -7.79 16.89
N ILE A 288 -3.07 -7.09 16.65
CA ILE A 288 -4.40 -7.48 17.11
C ILE A 288 -4.88 -8.56 16.15
N MET A 289 -5.12 -9.77 16.67
CA MET A 289 -5.60 -10.91 15.91
C MET A 289 -7.02 -11.25 16.36
N VAL A 290 -7.93 -11.41 15.41
CA VAL A 290 -9.35 -11.66 15.61
C VAL A 290 -9.77 -12.77 14.67
N ARG A 291 -10.44 -13.82 15.18
CA ARG A 291 -10.96 -14.95 14.39
C ARG A 291 -9.95 -15.47 13.35
N GLY A 292 -8.72 -15.68 13.79
CA GLY A 292 -7.66 -16.20 12.92
C GLY A 292 -6.97 -15.20 11.97
N PHE A 293 -7.29 -13.91 11.94
CA PHE A 293 -6.62 -12.92 11.08
C PHE A 293 -6.13 -11.67 11.82
N LEU A 294 -5.11 -11.02 11.27
CA LEU A 294 -4.49 -9.82 11.83
C LEU A 294 -5.16 -8.54 11.31
N LEU A 295 -5.33 -7.56 12.20
CA LEU A 295 -5.80 -6.23 11.85
C LEU A 295 -4.62 -5.33 11.44
N ASN A 296 -4.82 -4.51 10.41
CA ASN A 296 -3.82 -3.55 9.92
C ASN A 296 -3.48 -2.47 10.96
N ASN A 297 -2.39 -1.74 10.74
CA ASN A 297 -2.10 -0.48 11.43
C ASN A 297 -2.06 0.71 10.47
N GLN A 298 -2.83 0.67 9.38
CA GLN A 298 -2.68 1.58 8.24
C GLN A 298 -2.84 3.05 8.58
N LEU A 299 -3.57 3.41 9.65
CA LEU A 299 -3.74 4.82 10.03
C LEU A 299 -2.43 5.48 10.50
N THR A 300 -1.34 4.73 10.69
CA THR A 300 0.00 5.29 10.94
C THR A 300 0.61 6.00 9.74
N ASP A 301 0.07 5.78 8.55
CA ASP A 301 0.47 6.49 7.33
C ASP A 301 -0.07 7.94 7.31
N PHE A 302 -0.98 8.32 8.21
CA PHE A 302 -1.34 9.73 8.37
C PHE A 302 -0.20 10.51 9.05
N SER A 303 -0.15 11.81 8.78
CA SER A 303 0.70 12.74 9.52
C SER A 303 0.35 12.73 11.00
N PHE A 304 1.36 12.72 11.88
CA PHE A 304 1.16 13.00 13.31
C PHE A 304 0.84 14.47 13.60
N LYS A 305 0.94 15.35 12.59
CA LYS A 305 0.61 16.78 12.70
C LYS A 305 -0.56 17.14 11.81
N HIS A 306 -1.53 17.84 12.39
CA HIS A 306 -2.58 18.49 11.60
C HIS A 306 -2.05 19.76 10.91
N HIS A 307 -1.24 20.55 11.62
CA HIS A 307 -0.63 21.77 11.10
C HIS A 307 0.86 21.80 11.41
N GLN A 308 1.64 22.47 10.56
CA GLN A 308 3.03 22.78 10.81
C GLN A 308 3.33 24.18 10.26
N ASN A 309 3.98 25.01 11.08
CA ASN A 309 4.32 26.41 10.73
C ASN A 309 3.09 27.22 10.24
N GLY A 310 1.92 26.99 10.84
CA GLY A 310 0.66 27.66 10.47
C GLY A 310 -0.07 27.07 9.27
N ASN A 311 0.56 26.16 8.53
CA ASN A 311 -0.02 25.54 7.33
C ASN A 311 -0.62 24.17 7.65
N LEU A 312 -1.71 23.82 6.97
CA LEU A 312 -2.34 22.51 7.06
C LEU A 312 -1.40 21.44 6.46
N VAL A 313 -1.40 20.22 6.98
CA VAL A 313 -0.73 19.08 6.35
C VAL A 313 -1.74 18.32 5.50
N ALA A 314 -1.44 18.15 4.20
CA ALA A 314 -2.35 17.49 3.24
C ALA A 314 -2.75 16.09 3.69
N ASN A 315 -1.80 15.32 4.24
CA ASN A 315 -2.00 13.96 4.75
C ASN A 315 -2.31 13.91 6.27
N SER A 316 -2.88 14.97 6.84
CA SER A 316 -3.40 14.92 8.22
C SER A 316 -4.62 13.99 8.34
N ILE A 317 -4.80 13.38 9.52
CA ILE A 317 -5.92 12.49 9.82
C ILE A 317 -7.27 13.22 9.76
N ALA A 318 -8.29 12.57 9.21
CA ALA A 318 -9.67 13.04 9.28
C ALA A 318 -10.65 11.85 9.21
N PRO A 319 -11.86 11.95 9.80
CA PRO A 319 -12.87 10.90 9.70
C PRO A 319 -13.22 10.56 8.25
N GLY A 320 -13.27 9.27 7.92
CA GLY A 320 -13.58 8.78 6.56
C GLY A 320 -12.47 8.97 5.53
N LYS A 321 -11.39 9.68 5.87
CA LYS A 321 -10.22 9.87 5.01
C LYS A 321 -9.36 8.61 4.97
N ARG A 322 -8.75 8.32 3.83
CA ARG A 322 -7.74 7.28 3.68
C ARG A 322 -6.33 7.87 3.83
N PRO A 323 -5.43 7.21 4.55
CA PRO A 323 -4.05 7.68 4.66
C PRO A 323 -3.31 7.52 3.33
N ARG A 324 -2.33 8.39 3.07
CA ARG A 324 -1.51 8.32 1.85
C ARG A 324 -0.70 7.02 1.84
N SER A 325 -0.87 6.22 0.80
CA SER A 325 -0.08 5.00 0.59
C SER A 325 1.12 5.22 -0.35
N SER A 326 2.14 4.37 -0.25
CA SER A 326 3.28 4.30 -1.17
C SER A 326 3.14 3.18 -2.23
N MET A 327 2.06 2.38 -2.19
CA MET A 327 1.87 1.25 -3.11
C MET A 327 1.80 1.71 -4.57
N ALA A 328 2.62 1.13 -5.45
CA ALA A 328 2.68 1.48 -6.86
C ALA A 328 2.50 0.25 -7.79
N PRO A 329 1.36 -0.48 -7.73
CA PRO A 329 1.05 -1.40 -8.81
C PRO A 329 0.94 -0.60 -10.11
N THR A 330 1.69 -1.01 -11.12
CA THR A 330 1.92 -0.24 -12.34
C THR A 330 1.78 -1.16 -13.54
N ILE A 331 1.02 -0.71 -14.54
CA ILE A 331 0.88 -1.36 -15.83
C ILE A 331 1.47 -0.41 -16.88
N VAL A 332 2.38 -0.93 -17.69
CA VAL A 332 2.98 -0.23 -18.83
C VAL A 332 2.33 -0.75 -20.09
N LEU A 333 1.85 0.17 -20.93
CA LEU A 333 1.26 -0.11 -22.22
C LEU A 333 2.22 0.28 -23.34
N LYS A 334 2.11 -0.44 -24.46
CA LYS A 334 2.71 -0.07 -25.75
C LYS A 334 1.63 -0.23 -26.83
N ASP A 335 1.37 0.83 -27.58
CA ASP A 335 0.28 0.86 -28.58
C ASP A 335 -1.07 0.41 -27.98
N ASP A 336 -1.44 0.97 -26.82
CA ASP A 336 -2.65 0.66 -26.05
C ASP A 336 -2.78 -0.80 -25.55
N LYS A 337 -1.69 -1.60 -25.63
CA LYS A 337 -1.69 -3.00 -25.18
C LYS A 337 -0.77 -3.20 -23.97
N PRO A 338 -1.16 -4.03 -22.98
CA PRO A 338 -0.28 -4.37 -21.86
C PRO A 338 1.06 -4.92 -22.33
N TYR A 339 2.14 -4.28 -21.90
CA TYR A 339 3.51 -4.66 -22.20
C TYR A 339 4.24 -5.18 -20.96
N LEU A 340 4.03 -4.54 -19.80
CA LEU A 340 4.62 -4.92 -18.52
C LEU A 340 3.62 -4.67 -17.39
N ALA A 341 3.56 -5.59 -16.43
CA ALA A 341 2.91 -5.38 -15.14
C ALA A 341 3.98 -5.51 -14.05
N ILE A 342 4.08 -4.50 -13.19
CA ILE A 342 5.13 -4.41 -12.20
C ILE A 342 4.65 -3.76 -10.91
N GLY A 343 5.25 -4.18 -9.82
CA GLY A 343 5.07 -3.62 -8.50
C GLY A 343 6.07 -4.24 -7.54
N SER A 344 6.14 -3.68 -6.34
CA SER A 344 7.07 -4.14 -5.32
C SER A 344 6.45 -3.99 -3.94
N PRO A 345 6.83 -4.82 -2.96
CA PRO A 345 6.58 -4.54 -1.56
C PRO A 345 7.68 -3.65 -0.94
N GLY A 346 7.38 -2.97 0.18
CA GLY A 346 8.41 -2.28 0.97
C GLY A 346 8.13 -0.85 1.40
N GLY A 347 6.87 -0.47 1.68
CA GLY A 347 6.56 0.88 2.14
C GLY A 347 6.98 1.96 1.12
N SER A 348 7.64 3.03 1.57
CA SER A 348 8.14 4.09 0.67
C SER A 348 9.15 3.61 -0.38
N TYR A 349 9.89 2.53 -0.14
CA TYR A 349 10.86 2.00 -1.11
C TYR A 349 10.21 1.47 -2.39
N ILE A 350 8.91 1.14 -2.34
CA ILE A 350 8.14 0.63 -3.49
C ILE A 350 8.30 1.54 -4.71
N ILE A 351 8.16 2.86 -4.50
CA ILE A 351 8.24 3.85 -5.57
C ILE A 351 9.60 3.78 -6.28
N GLY A 352 10.69 3.72 -5.51
CA GLY A 352 12.05 3.64 -6.04
C GLY A 352 12.29 2.33 -6.79
N TYR A 353 11.85 1.19 -6.23
CA TYR A 353 12.01 -0.11 -6.88
C TYR A 353 11.24 -0.20 -8.20
N VAL A 354 10.01 0.33 -8.24
CA VAL A 354 9.19 0.31 -9.46
C VAL A 354 9.73 1.27 -10.52
N ALA A 355 10.19 2.46 -10.13
CA ALA A 355 10.75 3.42 -11.10
C ALA A 355 12.13 3.00 -11.62
N GLN A 356 12.90 2.22 -10.86
CA GLN A 356 14.20 1.71 -11.27
C GLN A 356 14.10 0.56 -12.27
N ALA A 357 13.11 -0.31 -12.10
CA ALA A 357 12.93 -1.53 -12.87
C ALA A 357 12.42 -1.26 -14.29
#